data_AF-A0A078RVV9-F1
#
_entry.id   AF-A0A078RVV9-F1
#
_cell.length_a   1.000
_cell.length_b   1.000
_cell.length_c   1.000
_cell.angle_alpha   90.00
_cell.angle_beta   90.00
_cell.angle_gamma   90.00
#
_symmetry.space_group_name_H-M   'P 1'
#
loop_
_entity.id
_entity.type
_entity.pdbx_description
1 polymer ?
#
loop_
_entity_poly.entity_id
_entity_poly.type
_entity_poly.pdbx_seq_one_letter_code
_entity_poly.pdbx_strand_id
1 'polypeptide(L)'
;MGKLDKYVMIDQIQGTQSKPVILFAFGGGFKGGRRDNPDYISYFHFLARAGYVVVSTDYRTQLKDIDKSEYSDLQGFSSALQQAITCAVEDFGDATNYIIEHSVEWQINPAQIIACGSSAGAITALQAEYEICNQTAFADRLPANFNYAGVISFSGAICANGIPKWIMSPCPLMLFHGDADSTVPFTKAVVEEEMGLWGSNFICMQLKEKETAYYIAEGIGHSLSYSPMKDNRHDILSFLNRLVLGKEKRCITTVEKNPEISRYKSDFTIEDYIRENMR
;
A
#
# COMPACT_ATOMS: atom_id res chain seq x y z
N MET A 1 -8.83 -2.07 -17.42
CA MET A 1 -9.37 -2.01 -16.04
C MET A 1 -9.81 -3.38 -15.55
N GLY A 2 -9.31 -3.81 -14.39
CA GLY A 2 -9.79 -5.01 -13.68
C GLY A 2 -11.19 -4.83 -13.12
N LYS A 3 -11.75 -5.86 -12.49
CA LYS A 3 -13.03 -5.73 -11.78
C LYS A 3 -12.84 -4.96 -10.48
N LEU A 4 -13.89 -4.31 -10.00
CA LEU A 4 -13.93 -3.61 -8.73
C LEU A 4 -15.20 -3.96 -7.96
N ASP A 5 -15.10 -4.01 -6.65
CA ASP A 5 -16.23 -4.20 -5.75
C ASP A 5 -16.34 -2.99 -4.81
N LYS A 6 -17.54 -2.43 -4.72
CA LYS A 6 -17.85 -1.25 -3.91
C LYS A 6 -18.62 -1.67 -2.66
N TYR A 7 -18.12 -1.30 -1.49
CA TYR A 7 -18.74 -1.52 -0.20
C TYR A 7 -19.13 -0.17 0.41
N VAL A 8 -20.42 -0.04 0.74
CA VAL A 8 -21.00 1.19 1.28
C VAL A 8 -22.17 0.85 2.20
N MET A 9 -22.35 1.63 3.27
CA MET A 9 -23.55 1.52 4.11
C MET A 9 -24.75 2.17 3.42
N ILE A 10 -25.81 1.39 3.21
CA ILE A 10 -27.02 1.80 2.48
C ILE A 10 -27.69 3.02 3.12
N ASP A 11 -27.78 3.05 4.45
CA ASP A 11 -28.43 4.15 5.19
C ASP A 11 -27.69 5.49 5.04
N GLN A 12 -26.42 5.45 4.66
CA GLN A 12 -25.62 6.65 4.44
C GLN A 12 -25.70 7.15 3.00
N ILE A 13 -26.41 6.49 2.08
CA ILE A 13 -26.56 6.92 0.66
C ILE A 13 -27.60 8.06 0.54
N GLN A 14 -28.33 8.37 1.62
CA GLN A 14 -29.39 9.37 1.64
C GLN A 14 -28.93 10.77 2.09
N GLY A 15 -27.62 10.99 2.27
CA GLY A 15 -27.05 12.29 2.64
C GLY A 15 -26.59 13.12 1.45
N THR A 16 -26.47 14.44 1.60
CA THR A 16 -25.92 15.34 0.57
C THR A 16 -24.41 15.50 0.65
N GLN A 17 -23.74 14.83 1.60
CA GLN A 17 -22.31 14.98 1.84
C GLN A 17 -21.51 13.93 1.06
N SER A 18 -20.64 14.40 0.17
CA SER A 18 -19.70 13.55 -0.55
C SER A 18 -18.74 12.84 0.42
N LYS A 19 -18.59 11.52 0.25
CA LYS A 19 -17.82 10.66 1.16
C LYS A 19 -16.37 10.47 0.73
N PRO A 20 -15.43 10.31 1.69
CA PRO A 20 -14.08 9.85 1.38
C PRO A 20 -14.09 8.39 0.89
N VAL A 21 -13.08 8.03 0.10
CA VAL A 21 -12.94 6.71 -0.52
C VAL A 21 -11.68 6.02 -0.03
N ILE A 22 -11.80 4.74 0.34
CA ILE A 22 -10.63 3.85 0.48
C ILE A 22 -10.54 3.01 -0.80
N LEU A 23 -9.50 3.20 -1.60
CA LEU A 23 -9.19 2.33 -2.73
C LEU A 23 -8.20 1.26 -2.27
N PHE A 24 -8.61 -0.01 -2.27
CA PHE A 24 -7.85 -1.12 -1.71
C PHE A 24 -7.31 -2.09 -2.77
N ALA A 25 -5.98 -2.29 -2.77
CA ALA A 25 -5.28 -3.33 -3.53
C ALA A 25 -4.93 -4.54 -2.65
N PHE A 26 -5.31 -5.74 -3.09
CA PHE A 26 -5.05 -6.99 -2.36
C PHE A 26 -3.57 -7.40 -2.35
N GLY A 27 -3.19 -8.27 -1.41
CA GLY A 27 -1.88 -8.94 -1.41
C GLY A 27 -1.87 -10.25 -2.20
N GLY A 28 -0.69 -10.84 -2.35
CA GLY A 28 -0.50 -12.10 -3.09
C GLY A 28 0.76 -12.16 -3.94
N GLY A 29 1.81 -11.39 -3.57
CA GLY A 29 3.12 -11.41 -4.21
C GLY A 29 3.13 -11.11 -5.71
N PHE A 30 2.10 -10.41 -6.22
CA PHE A 30 1.85 -10.24 -7.66
C PHE A 30 1.67 -11.55 -8.45
N LYS A 31 1.53 -12.70 -7.76
CA LYS A 31 1.25 -14.02 -8.33
C LYS A 31 -0.22 -14.40 -8.28
N GLY A 32 -0.98 -13.78 -7.38
CA GLY A 32 -2.38 -14.11 -7.17
C GLY A 32 -3.05 -13.15 -6.19
N GLY A 33 -4.20 -13.55 -5.68
CA GLY A 33 -5.08 -12.71 -4.88
C GLY A 33 -6.34 -12.32 -5.64
N ARG A 34 -7.25 -11.65 -4.94
CA ARG A 34 -8.55 -11.21 -5.45
C ARG A 34 -9.12 -10.08 -4.60
N ARG A 35 -9.83 -9.14 -5.23
CA ARG A 35 -10.46 -7.99 -4.56
C ARG A 35 -11.52 -8.36 -3.52
N ASP A 36 -12.13 -9.52 -3.67
CA ASP A 36 -13.19 -10.05 -2.80
C ASP A 36 -12.71 -11.17 -1.88
N ASN A 37 -11.42 -11.16 -1.51
CA ASN A 37 -10.89 -12.09 -0.53
C ASN A 37 -11.66 -11.92 0.82
N PRO A 38 -12.30 -12.99 1.34
CA PRO A 38 -13.06 -12.96 2.59
C PRO A 38 -12.33 -12.34 3.79
N ASP A 39 -11.00 -12.48 3.84
CA ASP A 39 -10.18 -11.96 4.93
C ASP A 39 -10.24 -10.43 5.04
N TYR A 40 -10.45 -9.71 3.93
CA TYR A 40 -10.54 -8.25 3.91
C TYR A 40 -11.96 -7.72 4.16
N ILE A 41 -13.00 -8.54 3.95
CA ILE A 41 -14.39 -8.06 3.94
C ILE A 41 -14.81 -7.45 5.28
N SER A 42 -14.35 -8.04 6.40
CA SER A 42 -14.66 -7.50 7.72
C SER A 42 -14.07 -6.10 7.96
N TYR A 43 -12.92 -5.80 7.34
CA TYR A 43 -12.27 -4.49 7.37
C TYR A 43 -13.00 -3.50 6.46
N PHE A 44 -13.43 -3.93 5.27
CA PHE A 44 -14.23 -3.08 4.38
C PHE A 44 -15.56 -2.69 5.03
N HIS A 45 -16.26 -3.62 5.67
CA HIS A 45 -17.47 -3.33 6.42
C HIS A 45 -17.23 -2.38 7.59
N PHE A 46 -16.09 -2.50 8.27
CA PHE A 46 -15.73 -1.58 9.35
C PHE A 46 -15.58 -0.14 8.84
N LEU A 47 -14.82 0.06 7.76
CA LEU A 47 -14.62 1.38 7.15
C LEU A 47 -15.92 1.94 6.56
N ALA A 48 -16.75 1.09 5.94
CA ALA A 48 -18.06 1.48 5.42
C ALA A 48 -18.98 2.00 6.54
N ARG A 49 -19.00 1.33 7.70
CA ARG A 49 -19.72 1.81 8.90
C ARG A 49 -19.18 3.13 9.44
N ALA A 50 -17.88 3.37 9.27
CA ALA A 50 -17.24 4.62 9.67
C ALA A 50 -17.47 5.79 8.69
N GLY A 51 -18.24 5.61 7.61
CA GLY A 51 -18.57 6.69 6.68
C GLY A 51 -17.78 6.73 5.38
N TYR A 52 -16.92 5.74 5.13
CA TYR A 52 -16.12 5.66 3.91
C TYR A 52 -16.86 4.85 2.83
N VAL A 53 -16.63 5.18 1.57
CA VAL A 53 -16.87 4.22 0.47
C VAL A 53 -15.60 3.41 0.29
N VAL A 54 -15.69 2.08 0.35
CA VAL A 54 -14.53 1.23 0.10
C VAL A 54 -14.67 0.64 -1.29
N VAL A 55 -13.63 0.79 -2.11
CA VAL A 55 -13.53 0.18 -3.44
C VAL A 55 -12.34 -0.75 -3.42
N SER A 56 -12.56 -2.06 -3.54
CA SER A 56 -11.46 -3.00 -3.74
C SER A 56 -11.34 -3.34 -5.21
N THR A 57 -10.12 -3.30 -5.75
CA THR A 57 -9.86 -3.48 -7.18
C THR A 57 -8.99 -4.69 -7.44
N ASP A 58 -9.28 -5.38 -8.55
CA ASP A 58 -8.33 -6.31 -9.14
C ASP A 58 -7.23 -5.55 -9.88
N TYR A 59 -6.04 -6.14 -9.92
CA TYR A 59 -4.93 -5.73 -10.77
C TYR A 59 -4.28 -6.98 -11.39
N ARG A 60 -3.59 -6.80 -12.52
CA ARG A 60 -2.91 -7.90 -13.22
C ARG A 60 -1.77 -8.47 -12.37
N THR A 61 -1.83 -9.77 -12.12
CA THR A 61 -0.81 -10.54 -11.37
C THR A 61 0.19 -11.16 -12.33
N GLN A 62 1.12 -10.35 -12.81
CA GLN A 62 2.08 -10.76 -13.85
C GLN A 62 2.95 -11.95 -13.44
N LEU A 63 3.18 -12.19 -12.13
CA LEU A 63 4.04 -13.28 -11.65
C LEU A 63 3.33 -14.64 -11.52
N LYS A 64 2.06 -14.74 -11.91
CA LYS A 64 1.23 -15.95 -11.67
C LYS A 64 1.69 -17.20 -12.43
N ASP A 65 2.01 -17.04 -13.71
CA ASP A 65 2.24 -18.14 -14.66
C ASP A 65 3.65 -18.06 -15.30
N ILE A 66 4.58 -17.39 -14.63
CA ILE A 66 5.95 -17.20 -15.10
C ILE A 66 6.74 -18.51 -15.03
N ASP A 67 7.45 -18.85 -16.10
CA ASP A 67 8.36 -19.99 -16.13
C ASP A 67 9.56 -19.72 -15.19
N LYS A 68 9.88 -20.69 -14.33
CA LYS A 68 11.01 -20.59 -13.40
C LYS A 68 12.35 -20.43 -14.13
N SER A 69 12.45 -20.83 -15.39
CA SER A 69 13.65 -20.58 -16.20
C SER A 69 13.77 -19.15 -16.71
N GLU A 70 12.69 -18.38 -16.82
CA GLU A 70 12.72 -17.00 -17.32
C GLU A 70 13.38 -16.03 -16.34
N TYR A 71 13.51 -16.41 -15.06
CA TYR A 71 14.15 -15.61 -14.01
C TYR A 71 15.05 -16.45 -13.10
N SER A 72 15.85 -17.32 -13.74
CA SER A 72 16.80 -18.20 -13.03
C SER A 72 17.93 -17.47 -12.29
N ASP A 73 18.07 -16.15 -12.50
CA ASP A 73 19.04 -15.30 -11.82
C ASP A 73 18.38 -14.06 -11.18
N LEU A 74 19.17 -13.36 -10.35
CA LEU A 74 18.72 -12.21 -9.56
C LEU A 74 18.23 -11.05 -10.45
N GLN A 75 18.88 -10.85 -11.60
CA GLN A 75 18.61 -9.74 -12.49
C GLN A 75 17.30 -9.92 -13.25
N GLY A 76 17.07 -11.12 -13.75
CA GLY A 76 15.82 -11.51 -14.38
C GLY A 76 14.66 -11.28 -13.41
N PHE A 77 14.75 -11.84 -12.20
CA PHE A 77 13.66 -11.73 -11.22
C PHE A 77 13.36 -10.26 -10.86
N SER A 78 14.40 -9.43 -10.71
CA SER A 78 14.24 -8.00 -10.43
C SER A 78 13.48 -7.28 -11.53
N SER A 79 13.80 -7.58 -12.79
CA SER A 79 13.11 -7.03 -13.96
C SER A 79 11.64 -7.48 -14.01
N ALA A 80 11.37 -8.75 -13.73
CA ALA A 80 10.01 -9.30 -13.64
C ALA A 80 9.18 -8.58 -12.58
N LEU A 81 9.77 -8.39 -11.39
CA LEU A 81 9.11 -7.76 -10.27
C LEU A 81 8.82 -6.28 -10.58
N GLN A 82 9.78 -5.56 -11.16
CA GLN A 82 9.56 -4.18 -11.60
C GLN A 82 8.38 -4.09 -12.57
N GLN A 83 8.35 -4.96 -13.59
CA GLN A 83 7.25 -5.00 -14.55
C GLN A 83 5.91 -5.34 -13.87
N ALA A 84 5.89 -6.28 -12.93
CA ALA A 84 4.69 -6.63 -12.17
C ALA A 84 4.18 -5.45 -11.33
N ILE A 85 5.08 -4.72 -10.66
CA ILE A 85 4.76 -3.52 -9.89
C ILE A 85 4.22 -2.43 -10.81
N THR A 86 4.90 -2.11 -11.92
CA THR A 86 4.43 -1.13 -12.90
C THR A 86 3.03 -1.48 -13.40
N CYS A 87 2.80 -2.73 -13.79
CA CYS A 87 1.51 -3.21 -14.28
C CYS A 87 0.40 -3.07 -13.23
N ALA A 88 0.69 -3.41 -11.97
CA ALA A 88 -0.25 -3.25 -10.87
C ALA A 88 -0.56 -1.78 -10.57
N VAL A 89 0.45 -0.90 -10.63
CA VAL A 89 0.31 0.54 -10.41
C VAL A 89 -0.53 1.18 -11.52
N GLU A 90 -0.30 0.82 -12.79
CA GLU A 90 -1.15 1.25 -13.91
C GLU A 90 -2.62 0.87 -13.71
N ASP A 91 -2.88 -0.39 -13.34
CA ASP A 91 -4.25 -0.86 -13.09
C ASP A 91 -4.90 -0.17 -11.88
N PHE A 92 -4.11 0.16 -10.86
CA PHE A 92 -4.55 0.92 -9.70
C PHE A 92 -4.87 2.39 -10.07
N GLY A 93 -4.10 2.97 -11.00
CA GLY A 93 -4.40 4.28 -11.60
C GLY A 93 -5.68 4.26 -12.44
N ASP A 94 -5.89 3.22 -13.25
CA ASP A 94 -7.14 3.04 -14.01
C ASP A 94 -8.35 2.94 -13.06
N ALA A 95 -8.22 2.20 -11.95
CA ALA A 95 -9.27 2.11 -10.93
C ALA A 95 -9.52 3.47 -10.25
N THR A 96 -8.47 4.26 -10.03
CA THR A 96 -8.58 5.63 -9.50
C THR A 96 -9.36 6.54 -10.44
N ASN A 97 -9.05 6.51 -11.74
CA ASN A 97 -9.81 7.27 -12.75
C ASN A 97 -11.28 6.86 -12.78
N TYR A 98 -11.57 5.57 -12.75
CA TYR A 98 -12.96 5.09 -12.72
C TYR A 98 -13.74 5.59 -11.50
N ILE A 99 -13.10 5.62 -10.32
CA ILE A 99 -13.69 6.20 -9.10
C ILE A 99 -13.99 7.70 -9.30
N ILE A 100 -13.05 8.45 -9.89
CA ILE A 100 -13.21 9.88 -10.15
C ILE A 100 -14.36 10.14 -11.14
N GLU A 101 -14.43 9.37 -12.22
CA GLU A 101 -15.48 9.45 -13.24
C GLU A 101 -16.88 9.17 -12.68
N HIS A 102 -16.98 8.25 -11.70
CA HIS A 102 -18.25 7.89 -11.05
C HIS A 102 -18.53 8.69 -9.78
N SER A 103 -17.75 9.74 -9.51
CA SER A 103 -17.80 10.44 -8.22
C SER A 103 -19.16 11.05 -7.88
N VAL A 104 -19.85 11.60 -8.88
CA VAL A 104 -21.21 12.14 -8.74
C VAL A 104 -22.23 11.05 -8.45
N GLU A 105 -22.20 9.95 -9.22
CA GLU A 105 -23.10 8.81 -9.04
C GLU A 105 -22.94 8.17 -7.66
N TRP A 106 -21.70 8.03 -7.21
CA TRP A 106 -21.39 7.37 -5.95
C TRP A 106 -21.43 8.31 -4.74
N GLN A 107 -21.69 9.60 -4.96
CA GLN A 107 -21.67 10.64 -3.92
C GLN A 107 -20.38 10.61 -3.11
N ILE A 108 -19.24 10.57 -3.81
CA ILE A 108 -17.90 10.55 -3.21
C ILE A 108 -17.14 11.82 -3.55
N ASN A 109 -16.14 12.13 -2.72
CA ASN A 109 -15.26 13.26 -2.93
C ASN A 109 -13.97 12.78 -3.62
N PRO A 110 -13.73 13.13 -4.90
CA PRO A 110 -12.53 12.68 -5.62
C PRO A 110 -11.23 13.28 -5.06
N ALA A 111 -11.29 14.35 -4.25
CA ALA A 111 -10.14 14.89 -3.52
C ALA A 111 -9.84 14.14 -2.20
N GLN A 112 -10.65 13.14 -1.86
CA GLN A 112 -10.52 12.34 -0.64
C GLN A 112 -10.46 10.85 -0.96
N ILE A 113 -9.65 10.47 -1.96
CA ILE A 113 -9.31 9.08 -2.27
C ILE A 113 -8.04 8.72 -1.50
N ILE A 114 -8.12 7.70 -0.64
CA ILE A 114 -7.02 7.17 0.15
C ILE A 114 -6.58 5.85 -0.50
N ALA A 115 -5.32 5.77 -0.90
CA ALA A 115 -4.74 4.52 -1.39
C ALA A 115 -4.47 3.58 -0.23
N CYS A 116 -4.84 2.31 -0.36
CA CYS A 116 -4.65 1.32 0.69
C CYS A 116 -4.26 -0.03 0.07
N GLY A 117 -3.39 -0.78 0.73
CA GLY A 117 -3.10 -2.12 0.25
C GLY A 117 -2.35 -3.00 1.24
N SER A 118 -2.33 -4.30 0.93
CA SER A 118 -1.70 -5.37 1.71
C SER A 118 -0.56 -6.02 0.93
N SER A 119 0.62 -6.17 1.54
CA SER A 119 1.77 -6.87 0.93
C SER A 119 2.08 -6.32 -0.48
N ALA A 120 1.96 -7.13 -1.54
CA ALA A 120 2.06 -6.69 -2.93
C ALA A 120 1.14 -5.49 -3.27
N GLY A 121 -0.10 -5.48 -2.79
CA GLY A 121 -0.99 -4.32 -2.95
C GLY A 121 -0.56 -3.11 -2.13
N ALA A 122 0.15 -3.32 -1.01
CA ALA A 122 0.74 -2.24 -0.22
C ALA A 122 1.93 -1.59 -0.96
N ILE A 123 2.72 -2.40 -1.67
CA ILE A 123 3.73 -1.93 -2.63
C ILE A 123 3.04 -1.14 -3.74
N THR A 124 1.96 -1.65 -4.34
CA THR A 124 1.20 -0.93 -5.39
C THR A 124 0.71 0.44 -4.92
N ALA A 125 0.06 0.51 -3.75
CA ALA A 125 -0.48 1.75 -3.21
C ALA A 125 0.62 2.78 -2.88
N LEU A 126 1.72 2.34 -2.25
CA LEU A 126 2.87 3.22 -1.96
C LEU A 126 3.58 3.67 -3.23
N GLN A 127 3.77 2.76 -4.18
CA GLN A 127 4.43 3.06 -5.43
C GLN A 127 3.60 4.09 -6.22
N ALA A 128 2.28 3.96 -6.28
CA ALA A 128 1.44 4.94 -6.97
C ALA A 128 1.62 6.37 -6.41
N GLU A 129 1.65 6.55 -5.08
CA GLU A 129 1.96 7.85 -4.46
C GLU A 129 3.39 8.32 -4.78
N TYR A 130 4.36 7.41 -4.73
CA TYR A 130 5.76 7.71 -5.02
C TYR A 130 5.96 8.18 -6.47
N GLU A 131 5.31 7.53 -7.43
CA GLU A 131 5.33 7.90 -8.85
C GLU A 131 4.70 9.29 -9.07
N ILE A 132 3.56 9.59 -8.43
CA ILE A 132 2.94 10.93 -8.44
C ILE A 132 3.92 11.96 -7.89
N CYS A 133 4.51 11.70 -6.72
CA CYS A 133 5.44 12.61 -6.05
C CYS A 133 6.70 12.91 -6.87
N ASN A 134 7.07 12.00 -7.77
CA ASN A 134 8.22 12.13 -8.65
C ASN A 134 7.86 12.53 -10.08
N GLN A 135 6.57 12.82 -10.35
CA GLN A 135 6.10 13.33 -11.65
C GLN A 135 6.52 12.44 -12.82
N THR A 136 6.44 11.12 -12.62
CA THR A 136 6.77 10.15 -13.68
C THR A 136 5.62 10.05 -14.69
N ALA A 137 5.82 9.30 -15.77
CA ALA A 137 4.78 9.08 -16.78
C ALA A 137 3.50 8.43 -16.21
N PHE A 138 3.56 7.77 -15.06
CA PHE A 138 2.36 7.30 -14.37
C PHE A 138 1.48 8.46 -13.88
N ALA A 139 2.07 9.56 -13.40
CA ALA A 139 1.32 10.71 -12.90
C ALA A 139 0.43 11.34 -13.99
N ASP A 140 0.90 11.33 -15.24
CA ASP A 140 0.16 11.83 -16.41
C ASP A 140 -1.09 11.00 -16.74
N ARG A 141 -1.22 9.79 -16.18
CA ARG A 141 -2.43 8.95 -16.32
C ARG A 141 -3.57 9.42 -15.43
N LEU A 142 -3.30 10.25 -14.43
CA LEU A 142 -4.28 10.75 -13.48
C LEU A 142 -4.64 12.22 -13.82
N PRO A 143 -5.76 12.76 -13.31
CA PRO A 143 -6.12 14.14 -13.57
C PRO A 143 -5.01 15.11 -13.13
N ALA A 144 -4.88 16.23 -13.84
CA ALA A 144 -3.88 17.22 -13.51
C ALA A 144 -3.99 17.68 -12.04
N ASN A 145 -2.86 17.71 -11.33
CA ASN A 145 -2.75 18.03 -9.90
C ASN A 145 -3.45 17.03 -8.96
N PHE A 146 -3.81 15.84 -9.44
CA PHE A 146 -4.29 14.78 -8.57
C PHE A 146 -3.19 14.35 -7.59
N ASN A 147 -3.58 14.14 -6.33
CA ASN A 147 -2.81 13.35 -5.40
C ASN A 147 -3.76 12.56 -4.50
N TYR A 148 -3.31 11.42 -3.96
CA TYR A 148 -4.08 10.74 -2.94
C TYR A 148 -4.19 11.62 -1.68
N ALA A 149 -5.30 11.48 -0.95
CA ALA A 149 -5.50 12.21 0.30
C ALA A 149 -4.70 11.61 1.47
N GLY A 150 -4.32 10.33 1.34
CA GLY A 150 -3.45 9.59 2.23
C GLY A 150 -3.12 8.21 1.66
N VAL A 151 -2.14 7.53 2.26
CA VAL A 151 -1.82 6.12 1.97
C VAL A 151 -1.85 5.30 3.25
N ILE A 152 -2.44 4.10 3.22
CA ILE A 152 -2.33 3.08 4.27
C ILE A 152 -1.65 1.84 3.71
N SER A 153 -0.47 1.51 4.23
CA SER A 153 0.36 0.40 3.76
C SER A 153 0.50 -0.67 4.83
N PHE A 154 0.09 -1.90 4.53
CA PHE A 154 0.30 -3.06 5.40
C PHE A 154 1.43 -3.95 4.84
N SER A 155 2.63 -3.85 5.40
CA SER A 155 3.88 -4.48 4.93
C SER A 155 4.20 -4.17 3.45
N GLY A 156 4.31 -2.88 3.10
CA GLY A 156 4.70 -2.43 1.76
C GLY A 156 6.13 -1.89 1.67
N ALA A 157 6.56 -1.65 0.44
CA ALA A 157 7.85 -1.06 0.07
C ALA A 157 7.72 -0.22 -1.20
N ILE A 158 8.69 0.65 -1.47
CA ILE A 158 8.85 1.36 -2.74
C ILE A 158 9.92 0.63 -3.56
N CYS A 159 9.61 0.35 -4.83
CA CYS A 159 10.57 -0.14 -5.80
C CYS A 159 11.19 1.04 -6.54
N ALA A 160 12.52 1.15 -6.51
CA ALA A 160 13.23 2.23 -7.18
C ALA A 160 14.59 1.75 -7.68
N ASN A 161 15.08 2.40 -8.74
CA ASN A 161 16.47 2.26 -9.12
C ASN A 161 17.33 3.18 -8.24
N GLY A 162 18.29 2.60 -7.51
CA GLY A 162 19.03 3.29 -6.47
C GLY A 162 18.16 3.74 -5.28
N ILE A 163 18.67 4.72 -4.52
CA ILE A 163 17.98 5.28 -3.33
C ILE A 163 16.79 6.14 -3.78
N PRO A 164 15.56 5.89 -3.27
CA PRO A 164 14.38 6.62 -3.68
C PRO A 164 14.48 8.09 -3.23
N LYS A 165 13.95 8.98 -4.07
CA LYS A 165 13.93 10.43 -3.85
C LYS A 165 12.51 10.94 -3.93
N TRP A 166 12.25 12.09 -3.31
CA TRP A 166 10.94 12.72 -3.30
C TRP A 166 11.09 14.14 -3.88
N ILE A 167 10.58 14.36 -5.10
CA ILE A 167 10.53 15.71 -5.69
C ILE A 167 9.46 16.55 -4.96
N MET A 168 8.30 15.95 -4.70
CA MET A 168 7.23 16.54 -3.90
C MET A 168 7.09 15.82 -2.56
N SER A 169 6.53 16.50 -1.55
CA SER A 169 6.18 15.83 -0.31
C SER A 169 4.96 14.94 -0.54
N PRO A 170 4.97 13.68 -0.07
CA PRO A 170 3.82 12.81 -0.19
C PRO A 170 2.64 13.29 0.64
N CYS A 171 1.46 12.79 0.30
CA CYS A 171 0.30 12.85 1.19
C CYS A 171 0.58 12.11 2.50
N PRO A 172 -0.27 12.28 3.55
CA PRO A 172 -0.07 11.58 4.80
C PRO A 172 0.03 10.07 4.61
N LEU A 173 1.03 9.44 5.23
CA LEU A 173 1.27 8.01 5.12
C LEU A 173 1.00 7.33 6.47
N MET A 174 0.30 6.21 6.46
CA MET A 174 0.22 5.27 7.57
C MET A 174 0.89 3.96 7.17
N LEU A 175 2.00 3.63 7.83
CA LEU A 175 2.79 2.44 7.50
C LEU A 175 2.73 1.45 8.66
N PHE A 176 2.30 0.22 8.40
CA PHE A 176 2.39 -0.90 9.33
C PHE A 176 3.43 -1.89 8.82
N HIS A 177 4.45 -2.20 9.62
CA HIS A 177 5.48 -3.15 9.20
C HIS A 177 6.13 -3.81 10.41
N GLY A 178 6.29 -5.12 10.35
CA GLY A 178 7.05 -5.88 11.33
C GLY A 178 8.55 -5.83 11.03
N ASP A 179 9.40 -5.70 12.05
CA ASP A 179 10.85 -5.64 11.84
C ASP A 179 11.51 -7.01 11.57
N ALA A 180 10.73 -8.10 11.70
CA ALA A 180 11.12 -9.46 11.37
C ALA A 180 10.43 -9.97 10.08
N ASP A 181 9.90 -9.07 9.25
CA ASP A 181 9.26 -9.42 7.98
C ASP A 181 10.28 -10.02 7.00
N SER A 182 10.09 -11.30 6.68
CA SER A 182 10.93 -12.05 5.76
C SER A 182 10.29 -12.22 4.38
N THR A 183 9.28 -11.41 4.04
CA THR A 183 8.62 -11.45 2.73
C THR A 183 8.75 -10.11 2.02
N VAL A 184 8.61 -9.00 2.72
CA VAL A 184 8.86 -7.65 2.21
C VAL A 184 9.89 -7.00 3.13
N PRO A 185 10.95 -6.36 2.61
CA PRO A 185 11.99 -5.81 3.46
C PRO A 185 11.44 -4.71 4.37
N PHE A 186 11.69 -4.82 5.67
CA PHE A 186 11.38 -3.76 6.63
C PHE A 186 12.19 -2.47 6.37
N THR A 187 13.48 -2.63 6.08
CA THR A 187 14.38 -1.51 5.75
C THR A 187 14.66 -1.43 4.26
N LYS A 188 15.41 -2.37 3.68
CA LYS A 188 15.67 -2.42 2.24
C LYS A 188 16.17 -3.79 1.79
N ALA A 189 16.01 -4.08 0.51
CA ALA A 189 16.70 -5.16 -0.21
C ALA A 189 17.11 -4.63 -1.59
N VAL A 190 18.38 -4.82 -2.01
CA VAL A 190 18.94 -4.19 -3.22
C VAL A 190 19.73 -5.23 -4.03
N VAL A 191 19.55 -5.25 -5.36
CA VAL A 191 20.40 -5.98 -6.31
C VAL A 191 21.46 -5.05 -6.88
N GLU A 192 22.74 -5.35 -6.64
CA GLU A 192 23.93 -4.74 -7.27
C GLU A 192 23.86 -3.22 -7.52
N GLU A 193 23.26 -2.47 -6.59
CA GLU A 193 23.02 -1.01 -6.67
C GLU A 193 22.09 -0.54 -7.82
N GLU A 194 21.51 -1.45 -8.59
CA GLU A 194 20.54 -1.14 -9.65
C GLU A 194 19.14 -0.97 -9.08
N MET A 195 18.48 -2.09 -8.72
CA MET A 195 17.08 -2.12 -8.27
C MET A 195 17.03 -2.38 -6.76
N GLY A 196 16.17 -1.63 -6.06
CA GLY A 196 15.91 -1.83 -4.65
C GLY A 196 14.44 -1.78 -4.27
N LEU A 197 14.07 -2.61 -3.31
CA LEU A 197 12.85 -2.49 -2.52
C LEU A 197 13.19 -1.77 -1.21
N TRP A 198 12.52 -0.66 -0.94
CA TRP A 198 12.75 0.22 0.19
C TRP A 198 11.54 0.18 1.12
N GLY A 199 11.72 -0.45 2.28
CA GLY A 199 10.67 -0.75 3.24
C GLY A 199 10.20 0.44 4.06
N SER A 200 9.17 0.21 4.87
CA SER A 200 8.54 1.23 5.68
C SER A 200 9.49 1.94 6.65
N ASN A 201 10.50 1.24 7.19
CA ASN A 201 11.48 1.87 8.08
C ASN A 201 12.35 2.87 7.33
N PHE A 202 12.81 2.51 6.13
CA PHE A 202 13.59 3.41 5.30
C PHE A 202 12.77 4.64 4.90
N ILE A 203 11.53 4.43 4.43
CA ILE A 203 10.61 5.49 4.05
C ILE A 203 10.35 6.44 5.24
N CYS A 204 10.04 5.89 6.41
CA CYS A 204 9.78 6.70 7.61
C CYS A 204 11.01 7.51 8.03
N MET A 205 12.21 6.91 7.96
CA MET A 205 13.45 7.61 8.30
C MET A 205 13.75 8.77 7.33
N GLN A 206 13.43 8.61 6.04
CA GLN A 206 13.56 9.65 5.04
C GLN A 206 12.56 10.79 5.23
N LEU A 207 11.36 10.48 5.77
CA LEU A 207 10.25 11.42 5.95
C LEU A 207 10.08 11.90 7.40
N LYS A 208 11.08 11.75 8.27
CA LYS A 208 10.98 11.89 9.75
C LYS A 208 10.40 13.21 10.29
N GLU A 209 10.20 14.22 9.45
CA GLU A 209 9.61 15.53 9.78
C GLU A 209 8.35 15.86 8.95
N LYS A 210 7.76 14.85 8.29
CA LYS A 210 6.56 14.97 7.47
C LYS A 210 5.34 14.38 8.18
N GLU A 211 4.16 14.62 7.63
CA GLU A 211 2.85 14.22 8.18
C GLU A 211 2.63 12.70 8.07
N THR A 212 3.36 11.91 8.86
CA THR A 212 3.41 10.44 8.74
C THR A 212 3.03 9.76 10.05
N ALA A 213 2.15 8.76 10.00
CA ALA A 213 1.93 7.80 11.08
C ALA A 213 2.68 6.50 10.77
N TYR A 214 3.47 6.00 11.73
CA TYR A 214 4.25 4.79 11.58
C TYR A 214 4.00 3.83 12.74
N TYR A 215 3.69 2.58 12.41
CA TYR A 215 3.50 1.49 13.35
C TYR A 215 4.50 0.38 13.08
N ILE A 216 5.35 0.13 14.07
CA ILE A 216 6.36 -0.93 14.06
C ILE A 216 5.93 -1.99 15.07
N ALA A 217 5.88 -3.24 14.66
CA ALA A 217 5.74 -4.37 15.57
C ALA A 217 7.07 -5.14 15.65
N GLU A 218 7.73 -5.08 16.80
CA GLU A 218 9.01 -5.76 17.04
C GLU A 218 8.82 -7.28 17.17
N GLY A 219 9.64 -8.04 16.46
CA GLY A 219 9.62 -9.50 16.46
C GLY A 219 8.50 -10.12 15.65
N ILE A 220 7.70 -9.31 14.96
CA ILE A 220 6.60 -9.79 14.13
C ILE A 220 7.02 -9.77 12.65
N GLY A 221 6.64 -10.83 11.93
CA GLY A 221 6.91 -10.97 10.50
C GLY A 221 5.78 -10.43 9.62
N HIS A 222 5.57 -11.10 8.48
CA HIS A 222 4.64 -10.65 7.44
C HIS A 222 3.14 -10.66 7.83
N SER A 223 2.78 -11.12 9.03
CA SER A 223 1.40 -11.07 9.52
C SER A 223 0.86 -9.63 9.65
N LEU A 224 1.74 -8.63 9.74
CA LEU A 224 1.40 -7.20 9.72
C LEU A 224 0.78 -6.76 8.39
N SER A 225 0.87 -7.56 7.33
CA SER A 225 0.11 -7.37 6.09
C SER A 225 -1.40 -7.59 6.24
N TYR A 226 -1.86 -8.16 7.36
CA TYR A 226 -3.28 -8.45 7.64
C TYR A 226 -3.74 -8.02 9.04
N SER A 227 -2.98 -8.30 10.10
CA SER A 227 -3.45 -8.12 11.48
C SER A 227 -3.93 -6.70 11.81
N PRO A 228 -3.33 -5.60 11.28
CA PRO A 228 -3.83 -4.25 11.59
C PRO A 228 -5.26 -3.99 11.10
N MET A 229 -5.70 -4.69 10.05
CA MET A 229 -7.07 -4.61 9.54
C MET A 229 -8.10 -5.20 10.51
N LYS A 230 -7.66 -5.86 11.58
CA LYS A 230 -8.48 -6.36 12.69
C LYS A 230 -8.15 -5.61 13.98
N ASP A 231 -6.88 -5.54 14.34
CA ASP A 231 -6.44 -5.20 15.68
C ASP A 231 -6.16 -3.70 15.84
N ASN A 232 -5.86 -2.98 14.75
CA ASN A 232 -5.50 -1.55 14.75
C ASN A 232 -6.53 -0.67 14.02
N ARG A 233 -7.77 -1.14 13.90
CA ARG A 233 -8.88 -0.45 13.23
C ARG A 233 -9.10 0.98 13.74
N HIS A 234 -8.97 1.19 15.05
CA HIS A 234 -9.15 2.50 15.66
C HIS A 234 -7.95 3.43 15.43
N ASP A 235 -6.73 2.89 15.36
CA ASP A 235 -5.55 3.66 14.97
C ASP A 235 -5.68 4.14 13.53
N ILE A 236 -6.18 3.27 12.64
CA ILE A 236 -6.48 3.60 11.24
C ILE A 236 -7.51 4.72 11.15
N LEU A 237 -8.62 4.65 11.90
CA LEU A 237 -9.61 5.73 11.93
C LEU A 237 -9.02 7.03 12.51
N SER A 238 -8.16 6.94 13.53
CA SER A 238 -7.48 8.10 14.10
C SER A 238 -6.61 8.78 13.04
N PHE A 239 -5.80 8.02 12.30
CA PHE A 239 -5.01 8.52 11.17
C PHE A 239 -5.89 9.20 10.11
N LEU A 240 -6.95 8.50 9.66
CA LEU A 240 -7.84 9.01 8.61
C LEU A 240 -8.54 10.31 9.05
N ASN A 241 -9.07 10.36 10.27
CA ASN A 241 -9.81 11.53 10.73
C ASN A 241 -8.89 12.71 11.03
N ARG A 242 -7.70 12.47 11.58
CA ARG A 242 -6.83 13.54 12.08
C ARG A 242 -5.87 14.04 11.02
N LEU A 243 -5.12 13.14 10.38
CA LEU A 243 -4.07 13.51 9.43
C LEU A 243 -4.64 13.67 8.02
N VAL A 244 -5.50 12.74 7.58
CA VAL A 244 -6.02 12.76 6.19
C VAL A 244 -7.15 13.78 6.02
N LEU A 245 -8.22 13.68 6.81
CA LEU A 245 -9.39 14.55 6.67
C LEU A 245 -9.24 15.86 7.47
N GLY A 246 -8.74 15.76 8.70
CA GLY A 246 -8.51 16.90 9.59
C GLY A 246 -7.26 17.72 9.28
N LYS A 247 -6.35 17.21 8.44
CA LYS A 247 -5.10 17.89 8.03
C LYS A 247 -4.22 18.32 9.21
N GLU A 248 -4.26 17.58 10.32
CA GLU A 248 -3.37 17.81 11.44
C GLU A 248 -1.91 17.52 11.04
N LYS A 249 -1.03 18.49 11.26
CA LYS A 249 0.40 18.34 10.98
C LYS A 249 1.10 17.56 12.08
N ARG A 250 1.16 16.24 11.96
CA ARG A 250 1.77 15.37 12.98
C ARG A 250 2.57 14.24 12.38
N CYS A 251 3.65 13.90 13.08
CA CYS A 251 4.34 12.62 12.93
C CYS A 251 4.05 11.77 14.18
N ILE A 252 3.61 10.53 14.00
CA ILE A 252 3.28 9.61 15.09
C ILE A 252 4.07 8.33 14.87
N THR A 253 4.85 7.89 15.86
CA THR A 253 5.54 6.60 15.82
C THR A 253 5.06 5.74 16.97
N THR A 254 4.53 4.57 16.65
CA THR A 254 4.11 3.54 17.61
C THR A 254 5.04 2.34 17.45
N VAL A 255 5.56 1.84 18.58
CA VAL A 255 6.38 0.63 18.61
C VAL A 255 5.69 -0.35 19.56
N GLU A 256 5.18 -1.45 19.00
CA GLU A 256 4.64 -2.57 19.75
C GLU A 256 5.72 -3.61 20.00
N LYS A 257 5.79 -4.12 21.23
CA LYS A 257 6.80 -5.10 21.66
C LYS A 257 6.11 -6.20 22.44
N ASN A 258 6.30 -7.46 22.06
CA ASN A 258 5.93 -8.58 22.91
C ASN A 258 7.13 -8.95 23.81
N PRO A 259 7.05 -8.75 25.15
CA PRO A 259 8.18 -9.04 26.04
C PRO A 259 8.59 -10.52 26.09
N GLU A 260 7.73 -11.43 25.62
CA GLU A 260 8.05 -12.86 25.53
C GLU A 260 8.93 -13.19 24.31
N ILE A 261 8.99 -12.30 23.31
CA ILE A 261 9.82 -12.48 22.11
C ILE A 261 11.17 -11.80 22.34
N SER A 262 12.15 -12.58 22.82
CA SER A 262 13.49 -12.04 23.15
C SER A 262 14.54 -12.19 22.06
N ARG A 263 14.28 -13.00 21.01
CA ARG A 263 15.22 -13.25 19.90
C ARG A 263 14.46 -13.50 18.59
N TYR A 264 14.80 -12.76 17.55
CA TYR A 264 14.26 -12.92 16.20
C TYR A 264 15.26 -12.38 15.18
N LYS A 265 15.11 -12.81 13.92
CA LYS A 265 15.94 -12.35 12.80
C LYS A 265 15.30 -11.10 12.20
N SER A 266 16.08 -10.03 12.05
CA SER A 266 15.64 -8.77 11.42
C SER A 266 16.46 -8.42 10.18
N ASP A 267 17.55 -9.14 9.92
CA ASP A 267 18.31 -9.06 8.68
C ASP A 267 17.58 -9.82 7.56
N PHE A 268 17.25 -9.09 6.50
CA PHE A 268 16.58 -9.61 5.33
C PHE A 268 17.28 -9.09 4.07
N THR A 269 17.81 -10.01 3.28
CA THR A 269 18.57 -9.67 2.05
C THR A 269 17.69 -9.83 0.81
N ILE A 270 18.23 -9.43 -0.36
CA ILE A 270 17.52 -9.63 -1.62
C ILE A 270 17.47 -11.12 -2.02
N GLU A 271 18.49 -11.91 -1.68
CA GLU A 271 18.47 -13.35 -1.88
C GLU A 271 17.38 -14.02 -1.03
N ASP A 272 17.17 -13.54 0.20
CA ASP A 272 16.07 -13.98 1.07
C ASP A 272 14.72 -13.63 0.43
N TYR A 273 14.56 -12.42 -0.09
CA TYR A 273 13.34 -11.99 -0.81
C TYR A 273 13.02 -12.89 -2.00
N ILE A 274 14.01 -13.16 -2.85
CA ILE A 274 13.84 -13.97 -4.05
C ILE A 274 13.50 -15.40 -3.67
N ARG A 275 14.18 -15.98 -2.68
CA ARG A 275 13.91 -17.34 -2.22
C ARG A 275 12.46 -17.49 -1.73
N GLU A 276 11.97 -16.54 -0.94
CA GLU A 276 10.59 -16.61 -0.42
C GLU A 276 9.55 -16.34 -1.52
N ASN A 277 9.85 -15.45 -2.47
CA ASN A 277 8.95 -15.14 -3.59
C ASN A 277 9.12 -16.07 -4.80
N MET A 278 10.01 -17.06 -4.78
CA MET A 278 10.16 -18.10 -5.83
C MET A 278 9.57 -19.46 -5.43
N ARG A 279 9.17 -19.62 -4.16
CA ARG A 279 8.35 -20.75 -3.71
C ARG A 279 6.95 -20.68 -4.29
#